data_AF-A0A8T6SWP8-F1
#
_entry.id   AF-A0A8T6SWP8-F1
#
_cell.length_a   1.000
_cell.length_b   1.000
_cell.length_c   1.000
_cell.angle_alpha   90.00
_cell.angle_beta   90.00
_cell.angle_gamma   90.00
#
_symmetry.space_group_name_H-M   'P 1'
#
loop_
_entity.id
_entity.type
_entity.pdbx_description
1 polymer ?
#
loop_
_entity_poly.entity_id
_entity_poly.type
_entity_poly.pdbx_seq_one_letter_code
_entity_poly.pdbx_strand_id
1 'polypeptide(L)' 'MLYNVTVGTRSSTGDTIDLSLTGTHASWGTLVGQTYIVLSAKGSDKVQVKVVPPAGT' A
#
# COMPACT_ATOMS: atom_id res chain seq x y z
N MET A 1 7.19 2.21 -12.83
CA MET A 1 8.10 2.06 -11.68
C MET A 1 7.44 1.22 -10.60
N LEU A 2 8.20 0.45 -9.82
CA LEU A 2 7.70 -0.27 -8.64
C LEU A 2 8.28 0.33 -7.36
N TYR A 3 7.43 0.46 -6.34
CA TYR A 3 7.80 0.93 -5.00
C TYR A 3 7.41 -0.10 -3.96
N ASN A 4 8.23 -0.25 -2.92
CA ASN A 4 7.89 -1.03 -1.73
C ASN A 4 7.55 -0.05 -0.60
N VAL A 5 6.32 -0.14 -0.09
CA VAL A 5 5.84 0.62 1.05
C VAL A 5 5.78 -0.32 2.24
N THR A 6 6.48 0.01 3.32
CA THR A 6 6.37 -0.76 4.57
C THR A 6 5.26 -0.15 5.42
N VAL A 7 4.27 -0.96 5.77
CA VAL A 7 3.19 -0.57 6.67
C VAL A 7 3.37 -1.33 7.98
N GLY A 8 3.38 -0.59 9.09
CA GLY A 8 3.55 -1.16 10.42
C GLY A 8 2.42 -0.74 11.35
N THR A 9 2.08 -1.61 12.29
CA THR A 9 1.14 -1.29 13.37
C THR A 9 1.89 -1.11 14.70
N ARG A 10 1.36 -0.21 15.55
CA ARG A 10 1.74 -0.10 16.96
C ARG A 10 0.73 -0.77 17.90
N SER A 11 -0.31 -1.41 17.38
CA SER A 11 -1.30 -2.16 18.15
C SER A 11 -0.63 -3.30 18.93
N SER A 12 -1.13 -3.57 20.13
CA SER A 12 -0.72 -4.71 20.97
C SER A 12 -1.50 -5.98 20.67
N THR A 13 -2.55 -5.91 19.86
CA THR A 13 -3.39 -7.06 19.49
C THR A 13 -3.33 -7.36 17.99
N GLY A 14 -2.77 -6.45 17.18
CA GLY A 14 -2.79 -6.51 15.72
C GLY A 14 -3.92 -5.66 15.13
N ASP A 15 -3.84 -5.43 13.82
CA ASP A 15 -4.79 -4.60 13.05
C ASP A 15 -5.07 -5.23 11.68
N THR A 16 -6.26 -4.96 11.15
CA THR A 16 -6.54 -5.10 9.70
C THR A 16 -6.54 -3.71 9.10
N ILE A 17 -5.74 -3.52 8.04
CA ILE A 17 -5.54 -2.22 7.40
C ILE A 17 -5.96 -2.34 5.94
N ASP A 18 -7.01 -1.60 5.57
CA ASP A 18 -7.42 -1.43 4.18
C ASP A 18 -6.55 -0.39 3.47
N LEU A 19 -6.25 -0.64 2.20
CA LEU A 19 -5.34 0.15 1.39
C LEU A 19 -6.05 0.61 0.12
N SER A 20 -5.94 1.91 -0.16
CA SER A 20 -6.45 2.52 -1.39
C SER A 20 -5.52 3.62 -1.86
N LEU A 21 -5.51 3.87 -3.18
CA LEU A 21 -4.82 5.01 -3.78
C LEU A 21 -5.83 6.12 -4.01
N THR A 22 -5.53 7.32 -3.53
CA THR A 22 -6.41 8.49 -3.62
C THR A 22 -5.63 9.72 -4.09
N GLY A 23 -6.34 10.74 -4.57
CA GLY A 23 -5.77 11.98 -5.09
C GLY A 23 -5.78 12.08 -6.62
N THR A 24 -5.35 13.24 -7.14
CA THR A 24 -5.46 13.63 -8.56
C THR A 24 -4.81 12.66 -9.53
N HIS A 25 -3.74 11.97 -9.10
CA HIS A 25 -2.98 11.03 -9.91
C HIS A 25 -3.10 9.57 -9.43
N ALA A 26 -4.13 9.25 -8.65
CA ALA A 26 -4.34 7.89 -8.13
C ALA A 26 -4.43 6.84 -9.26
N SER A 27 -4.98 7.22 -10.41
CA SER A 27 -5.09 6.37 -11.60
C SER A 27 -3.75 5.99 -12.22
N TRP A 28 -2.66 6.66 -11.88
CA TRP A 28 -1.31 6.29 -12.32
C TRP A 28 -0.79 5.08 -11.55
N GLY A 29 -1.38 4.78 -10.39
CA GLY A 29 -0.93 3.72 -9.49
C GLY A 29 -1.83 2.50 -9.50
N THR A 30 -1.25 1.36 -9.14
CA THR A 30 -1.98 0.13 -8.81
C THR A 30 -1.31 -0.54 -7.62
N LEU A 31 -2.10 -0.89 -6.60
CA LEU A 31 -1.64 -1.76 -5.52
C LEU A 31 -1.47 -3.17 -6.07
N VAL A 32 -0.27 -3.74 -5.92
CA VAL A 32 0.05 -5.06 -6.43
C VAL A 32 -0.23 -6.10 -5.34
N GLY A 33 -0.97 -7.14 -5.68
CA GLY A 33 -1.29 -8.23 -4.77
C GLY A 33 -2.58 -7.98 -3.98
N GLN A 34 -2.49 -7.27 -2.87
CA GLN A 34 -3.59 -7.13 -1.91
C GLN A 34 -3.97 -5.66 -1.66
N THR A 35 -5.26 -5.42 -1.44
CA THR A 35 -5.83 -4.12 -1.06
C THR A 35 -6.09 -4.02 0.44
N TYR A 36 -5.66 -5.02 1.22
CA TYR A 36 -5.68 -4.99 2.68
C TYR A 36 -4.49 -5.81 3.19
N ILE A 37 -4.07 -5.54 4.42
CA ILE A 37 -3.07 -6.33 5.14
C ILE A 37 -3.55 -6.62 6.56
N VAL A 38 -3.18 -7.79 7.08
CA VAL A 38 -3.43 -8.17 8.47
C VAL A 38 -2.08 -8.21 9.18
N LEU A 39 -1.92 -7.35 10.18
CA LEU A 39 -0.69 -7.27 10.96
C LEU A 39 -0.93 -7.80 12.36
N SER A 40 -0.03 -8.65 12.84
CA SER A 40 0.01 -9.06 14.25
C SER A 40 0.46 -7.91 15.16
N ALA A 41 0.39 -8.10 16.47
CA ALA A 41 0.88 -7.13 17.46
C ALA A 41 2.30 -6.64 17.12
N LYS A 42 2.47 -5.31 17.05
CA LYS A 42 3.72 -4.62 16.66
C LYS A 42 4.32 -5.10 15.31
N GLY A 43 3.51 -5.71 14.45
CA GLY A 43 3.94 -6.27 13.17
C GLY A 43 4.12 -5.22 12.07
N SER A 44 4.73 -5.65 10.97
CA SER A 44 4.87 -4.85 9.75
C SER A 44 4.92 -5.75 8.52
N ASP A 45 4.44 -5.25 7.39
CA ASP A 45 4.51 -5.94 6.10
C ASP A 45 4.82 -4.95 4.95
N LYS A 46 5.17 -5.48 3.79
CA LYS A 46 5.50 -4.72 2.57
C LYS A 46 4.36 -4.82 1.56
N VAL A 47 3.93 -3.66 1.10
CA VAL A 47 2.98 -3.51 0.00
C VAL A 47 3.72 -2.98 -1.22
N GLN A 48 3.41 -3.53 -2.39
CA GLN A 48 3.99 -3.05 -3.64
C GLN A 48 3.03 -2.12 -4.36
N VAL A 49 3.55 -0.98 -4.82
CA VAL A 49 2.81 -0.04 -5.65
C VAL A 49 3.49 0.05 -7.00
N LYS A 50 2.76 -0.33 -8.06
CA LYS A 50 3.20 -0.08 -9.44
C LYS A 50 2.66 1.27 -9.87
N VAL A 51 3.53 2.13 -10.39
CA VAL A 51 3.16 3.44 -10.94
C VAL A 51 3.50 3.48 -12.42
N VAL A 52 2.54 3.88 -13.23
CA VAL A 52 2.63 4.07 -14.69
C VAL A 52 2.00 5.43 -15.01
N PRO A 53 2.81 6.50 -15.10
CA PRO A 53 2.33 7.79 -15.57
C PRO A 53 1.88 7.69 -17.04
N PRO A 54 0.86 8.47 -17.46
CA PRO A 54 0.48 8.61 -18.87
C PRO A 54 1.64 9.15 -19.73
N ALA A 55 1.58 8.93 -21.04
CA ALA A 55 2.58 9.51 -21.94
C ALA A 55 2.52 11.05 -21.93
N GLY A 56 3.67 11.71 -21.84
CA GLY A 56 3.78 13.17 -21.95
C GLY A 56 3.65 13.96 -20.65
N THR A 57 3.61 13.28 -19.49
CA THR A 57 3.85 13.88 -18.16
C THR A 57 5.32 13.86 -17.80
#